data_AF-A0A0V0G9Z2-F1
#
_entry.id   AF-A0A0V0G9Z2-F1
#
_cell.length_a   1.000
_cell.length_b   1.000
_cell.length_c   1.000
_cell.angle_alpha   90.00
_cell.angle_beta   90.00
_cell.angle_gamma   90.00
#
_symmetry.space_group_name_H-M   'P 1'
#
loop_
_entity.id
_entity.type
_entity.pdbx_description
1 polymer ?
#
loop_
_entity_poly.entity_id
_entity_poly.type
_entity_poly.pdbx_seq_one_letter_code
_entity_poly.pdbx_strand_id
1 'polypeptide(L)'
;NLISQQIENVEQIWLTLDNNSLREDSISNNASDVHNSSPTKIESLMKLLKETEHILSEVGHLRNANEKMLSDISTCQAKGAELLSLPHIKKTYKNEIQSASVLLGQKVENELEFASDNEVLTTHLRNRIENLERQLAEEKQDREENIKSIKSAEQILSEVDRLRSTNEELLSDIAACKARESELLAFTQKLTSKNVELQSEFSAVESKATELEMTEKNHAAAELHLKNDVEQLQRNLAEEKERRQEETRLLARQVAEKTAKMDNLLENVNTLHSELSLLKNKHAVQVKELQRELSQYKRKIEHLESTAVCSGSAANSLTSGSKSTASSLSSLNDSPVLQGIDVPAQVLVERIVKLQQDSAKQNDRIEFLEEHTAQLVKELQKKSRLLQNYIMREQTGTLTSNSMDRSKAELSKSGGIMASLYGSKPADETMTFELCLEINRKLQAVLEDTLLKNITLKENIDTLGDEIARLSQQKS
;
A
#
# COMPACT_ATOMS: atom_id res chain seq x y z
N ASN A 1 24.88 -147.71 16.86
CA ASN A 1 25.88 -146.68 17.24
C ASN A 1 25.70 -146.21 18.68
N LEU A 2 24.76 -145.31 19.04
CA LEU A 2 24.57 -144.96 20.47
C LEU A 2 24.21 -146.21 21.30
N ILE A 3 23.17 -146.93 20.85
CA ILE A 3 22.81 -148.29 21.30
C ILE A 3 24.01 -149.25 21.24
N SER A 4 24.98 -149.07 20.35
CA SER A 4 26.13 -149.99 20.23
C SER A 4 27.24 -149.71 21.24
N GLN A 5 27.28 -148.51 21.82
CA GLN A 5 28.19 -148.15 22.90
C GLN A 5 27.53 -148.39 24.26
N GLN A 6 26.23 -148.17 24.34
CA GLN A 6 25.32 -148.94 25.19
C GLN A 6 25.09 -150.38 24.64
N ILE A 7 26.06 -150.98 23.92
CA ILE A 7 26.28 -152.44 23.82
C ILE A 7 27.59 -152.85 24.53
N GLU A 8 28.40 -151.88 24.96
CA GLU A 8 29.51 -152.07 25.89
C GLU A 8 29.24 -151.47 27.30
N ASN A 9 27.96 -151.20 27.71
CA ASN A 9 27.68 -150.45 28.98
C ASN A 9 26.65 -150.83 30.13
N VAL A 10 26.02 -152.04 30.32
CA VAL A 10 25.74 -152.73 31.67
C VAL A 10 26.16 -154.28 31.95
N GLU A 11 27.18 -155.05 31.42
CA GLU A 11 27.74 -156.47 31.64
C GLU A 11 29.34 -156.50 31.82
N GLN A 12 29.92 -155.36 32.18
CA GLN A 12 31.19 -154.80 32.77
C GLN A 12 31.30 -154.55 34.36
N ILE A 13 30.58 -153.71 35.14
CA ILE A 13 30.44 -153.71 36.67
C ILE A 13 29.80 -154.91 37.59
N TRP A 14 29.91 -156.27 37.41
CA TRP A 14 28.99 -157.30 38.07
C TRP A 14 29.40 -158.79 38.21
N LEU A 15 30.53 -159.34 37.72
CA LEU A 15 30.94 -160.76 37.95
C LEU A 15 31.27 -161.06 39.44
N THR A 16 30.55 -160.37 40.32
CA THR A 16 30.97 -159.59 41.48
C THR A 16 29.75 -159.00 42.22
N LEU A 17 28.51 -159.16 41.73
CA LEU A 17 27.28 -158.93 42.52
C LEU A 17 26.50 -160.23 42.83
N ASP A 18 26.38 -161.16 41.88
CA ASP A 18 25.56 -162.38 42.07
C ASP A 18 26.12 -163.33 43.15
N ASN A 19 27.42 -163.29 43.42
CA ASN A 19 28.11 -164.15 44.39
C ASN A 19 27.91 -163.79 45.88
N ASN A 20 27.05 -162.81 46.24
CA ASN A 20 27.12 -162.17 47.57
C ASN A 20 25.79 -161.99 48.36
N SER A 21 24.65 -162.57 47.96
CA SER A 21 23.39 -162.39 48.71
C SER A 21 22.46 -163.62 48.83
N LEU A 22 23.03 -164.84 48.89
CA LEU A 22 22.32 -166.04 49.35
C LEU A 22 23.05 -166.79 50.50
N ARG A 23 23.64 -166.01 51.41
CA ARG A 23 23.49 -166.25 52.86
C ARG A 23 22.09 -165.75 53.25
N GLU A 24 21.37 -166.33 54.20
CA GLU A 24 21.74 -167.37 55.16
C GLU A 24 20.46 -168.08 55.62
N ASP A 25 20.40 -169.42 55.59
CA ASP A 25 19.49 -170.16 56.47
C ASP A 25 19.85 -171.66 56.58
N SER A 26 20.81 -172.01 57.45
CA SER A 26 20.80 -173.24 58.28
C SER A 26 22.11 -173.48 59.04
N ILE A 27 22.01 -173.37 60.37
CA ILE A 27 22.54 -174.31 61.37
C ILE A 27 24.05 -174.64 61.34
N SER A 28 24.70 -174.16 62.40
CA SER A 28 26.00 -174.55 62.95
C SER A 28 26.47 -176.00 62.74
N ASN A 29 27.77 -176.15 62.43
CA ASN A 29 28.69 -176.85 63.32
C ASN A 29 30.16 -176.45 63.10
N ASN A 30 31.02 -176.84 64.04
CA ASN A 30 32.49 -176.61 64.00
C ASN A 30 33.15 -177.37 62.82
N ALA A 31 34.36 -177.07 62.35
CA ALA A 31 35.46 -176.36 63.01
C ALA A 31 36.41 -175.60 62.03
N SER A 32 37.56 -175.19 62.55
CA SER A 32 38.77 -174.66 61.88
C SER A 32 39.30 -175.57 60.74
N ASP A 33 40.19 -175.13 59.83
CA ASP A 33 41.34 -174.22 60.03
C ASP A 33 42.00 -173.66 58.71
N VAL A 34 42.97 -172.73 58.86
CA VAL A 34 44.16 -172.44 57.98
C VAL A 34 44.06 -171.59 56.67
N HIS A 35 44.78 -170.43 56.71
CA HIS A 35 45.57 -169.64 55.71
C HIS A 35 45.10 -169.11 54.31
N ASN A 36 45.39 -167.80 54.10
CA ASN A 36 46.03 -167.06 52.96
C ASN A 36 45.64 -167.37 51.47
N SER A 37 45.51 -166.40 50.52
CA SER A 37 46.30 -165.16 50.31
C SER A 37 45.70 -164.12 49.30
N SER A 38 46.20 -162.87 49.37
CA SER A 38 46.28 -161.81 48.31
C SER A 38 45.01 -161.10 47.76
N PRO A 39 44.80 -159.78 48.01
CA PRO A 39 43.58 -159.05 47.64
C PRO A 39 43.76 -157.86 46.66
N THR A 40 44.17 -158.07 45.39
CA THR A 40 44.28 -156.95 44.40
C THR A 40 43.71 -157.21 42.99
N LYS A 41 43.19 -158.41 42.68
CA LYS A 41 42.63 -158.71 41.34
C LYS A 41 41.10 -158.62 41.23
N ILE A 42 40.38 -158.67 42.35
CA ILE A 42 38.91 -158.85 42.36
C ILE A 42 38.18 -157.56 41.99
N GLU A 43 38.63 -156.41 42.51
CA GLU A 43 37.95 -155.11 42.34
C GLU A 43 37.94 -154.62 40.88
N SER A 44 38.96 -154.96 40.08
CA SER A 44 38.95 -154.64 38.65
C SER A 44 37.91 -155.45 37.87
N LEU A 45 37.63 -156.70 38.27
CA LEU A 45 36.50 -157.48 37.75
C LEU A 45 35.15 -157.02 38.32
N MET A 46 35.13 -156.13 39.32
CA MET A 46 33.96 -155.33 39.67
C MET A 46 33.74 -154.17 38.68
N LYS A 47 34.58 -154.07 37.65
CA LYS A 47 34.29 -153.50 36.33
C LYS A 47 34.45 -154.55 35.18
N LEU A 48 34.40 -155.89 35.47
CA LEU A 48 34.09 -157.02 34.52
C LEU A 48 32.91 -158.07 34.76
N LEU A 49 31.68 -157.77 35.28
CA LEU A 49 30.37 -158.04 34.56
C LEU A 49 29.01 -157.15 34.60
N LYS A 50 28.86 -155.81 34.91
CA LYS A 50 27.74 -154.79 34.66
C LYS A 50 27.94 -153.32 34.05
N GLU A 51 28.79 -153.14 33.03
CA GLU A 51 28.92 -152.30 31.78
C GLU A 51 29.09 -153.15 30.39
N THR A 52 28.11 -153.43 29.45
CA THR A 52 27.59 -154.67 28.63
C THR A 52 26.09 -155.39 28.82
N GLU A 53 25.02 -155.05 29.64
CA GLU A 53 23.72 -155.83 29.94
C GLU A 53 22.42 -155.15 29.47
N HIS A 54 22.16 -153.90 29.91
CA HIS A 54 21.13 -152.94 29.42
C HIS A 54 21.13 -152.88 27.89
N ILE A 55 22.21 -153.36 27.33
CA ILE A 55 22.73 -153.70 26.04
C ILE A 55 21.97 -154.87 25.39
N LEU A 56 21.90 -156.02 26.08
CA LEU A 56 20.98 -157.12 25.80
C LEU A 56 19.52 -156.67 25.97
N SER A 57 19.24 -155.79 26.95
CA SER A 57 17.91 -155.17 27.11
C SER A 57 17.54 -154.27 25.92
N GLU A 58 18.48 -153.49 25.38
CA GLU A 58 18.25 -152.57 24.25
C GLU A 58 18.15 -153.33 22.92
N VAL A 59 18.88 -154.45 22.77
CA VAL A 59 18.60 -155.46 21.73
C VAL A 59 17.20 -156.08 21.90
N GLY A 60 16.75 -156.33 23.13
CA GLY A 60 15.40 -156.78 23.43
C GLY A 60 14.32 -155.77 22.97
N HIS A 61 14.54 -154.48 23.21
CA HIS A 61 13.64 -153.42 22.74
C HIS A 61 13.63 -153.31 21.20
N LEU A 62 14.78 -153.43 20.54
CA LEU A 62 14.86 -153.46 19.07
C LEU A 62 14.18 -154.68 18.45
N ARG A 63 14.21 -155.85 19.11
CA ARG A 63 13.51 -157.05 18.66
C ARG A 63 11.99 -156.86 18.64
N ASN A 64 11.43 -156.33 19.73
CA ASN A 64 10.00 -156.05 19.84
C ASN A 64 9.51 -155.00 18.83
N ALA A 65 10.35 -154.01 18.50
CA ALA A 65 10.04 -153.05 17.45
C ALA A 65 9.93 -153.71 16.05
N ASN A 66 10.76 -154.72 15.78
CA ASN A 66 10.80 -155.41 14.50
C ASN A 66 9.59 -156.37 14.32
N GLU A 67 9.22 -157.11 15.36
CA GLU A 67 8.01 -157.96 15.35
C GLU A 67 6.73 -157.12 15.15
N LYS A 68 6.64 -155.93 15.76
CA LYS A 68 5.53 -154.99 15.51
C LYS A 68 5.49 -154.49 14.05
N MET A 69 6.65 -154.31 13.40
CA MET A 69 6.70 -153.89 11.99
C MET A 69 6.24 -155.00 11.03
N LEU A 70 6.44 -156.28 11.37
CA LEU A 70 5.89 -157.40 10.59
C LEU A 70 4.36 -157.54 10.75
N SER A 71 3.80 -157.20 11.91
CA SER A 71 2.35 -157.26 12.16
C SER A 71 1.55 -156.45 11.13
N ASP A 72 1.79 -155.14 11.05
CA ASP A 72 0.79 -154.26 10.44
C ASP A 72 0.97 -154.11 8.92
N ILE A 73 2.09 -154.58 8.37
CA ILE A 73 2.23 -154.86 6.92
C ILE A 73 1.18 -155.88 6.46
N SER A 74 0.76 -156.81 7.33
CA SER A 74 -0.36 -157.73 7.05
C SER A 74 -1.69 -156.97 6.86
N THR A 75 -1.93 -155.89 7.62
CA THR A 75 -3.14 -155.06 7.45
C THR A 75 -3.12 -154.26 6.14
N CYS A 76 -1.93 -153.92 5.61
CA CYS A 76 -1.81 -153.28 4.29
C CYS A 76 -2.11 -154.23 3.11
N GLN A 77 -2.18 -155.55 3.32
CA GLN A 77 -2.60 -156.49 2.27
C GLN A 77 -4.13 -156.56 2.08
N ALA A 78 -4.92 -155.98 3.00
CA ALA A 78 -6.39 -155.84 2.88
C ALA A 78 -6.82 -154.75 1.86
N LYS A 79 -6.13 -154.68 0.72
CA LYS A 79 -6.29 -153.64 -0.32
C LYS A 79 -6.04 -154.14 -1.75
N GLY A 80 -6.01 -155.47 -1.96
CA GLY A 80 -5.40 -156.07 -3.15
C GLY A 80 -6.32 -156.54 -4.30
N ALA A 81 -7.64 -156.66 -4.11
CA ALA A 81 -8.45 -157.50 -5.02
C ALA A 81 -9.93 -157.10 -5.26
N GLU A 82 -10.26 -155.81 -5.35
CA GLU A 82 -11.49 -155.42 -6.08
C GLU A 82 -11.38 -154.02 -6.72
N LEU A 83 -11.10 -153.99 -8.01
CA LEU A 83 -11.02 -152.78 -8.83
C LEU A 83 -11.47 -153.17 -10.25
N LEU A 84 -12.44 -152.42 -10.81
CA LEU A 84 -13.19 -152.63 -12.08
C LEU A 84 -14.60 -153.26 -11.96
N SER A 85 -15.56 -152.48 -11.46
CA SER A 85 -16.80 -152.26 -12.21
C SER A 85 -17.20 -150.77 -12.18
N LEU A 86 -17.95 -150.33 -13.19
CA LEU A 86 -18.23 -148.93 -13.58
C LEU A 86 -19.65 -148.48 -13.11
N PRO A 87 -20.13 -147.21 -13.26
CA PRO A 87 -19.50 -146.02 -13.87
C PRO A 87 -19.76 -144.62 -13.19
N HIS A 88 -19.25 -143.56 -13.83
CA HIS A 88 -19.78 -142.17 -13.89
C HIS A 88 -19.47 -141.11 -12.79
N ILE A 89 -18.18 -140.73 -12.64
CA ILE A 89 -17.81 -139.30 -12.51
C ILE A 89 -16.71 -138.96 -13.52
N LYS A 90 -17.05 -138.24 -14.60
CA LYS A 90 -16.06 -137.65 -15.55
C LYS A 90 -16.57 -136.37 -16.28
N LYS A 91 -17.58 -135.69 -15.72
CA LYS A 91 -18.20 -134.47 -16.31
C LYS A 91 -18.02 -133.22 -15.44
N THR A 92 -17.89 -133.37 -14.11
CA THR A 92 -17.71 -132.28 -13.14
C THR A 92 -16.33 -131.62 -13.24
N TYR A 93 -15.25 -132.38 -13.15
CA TYR A 93 -13.87 -131.83 -13.13
C TYR A 93 -13.45 -131.03 -14.36
N LYS A 94 -14.08 -131.22 -15.54
CA LYS A 94 -13.85 -130.32 -16.68
C LYS A 94 -14.57 -128.98 -16.49
N ASN A 95 -15.82 -129.01 -16.01
CA ASN A 95 -16.62 -127.80 -15.78
C ASN A 95 -16.04 -126.95 -14.65
N GLU A 96 -15.51 -127.55 -13.59
CA GLU A 96 -14.95 -126.80 -12.45
C GLU A 96 -13.64 -126.09 -12.82
N ILE A 97 -12.71 -126.75 -13.51
CA ILE A 97 -11.48 -126.09 -14.01
C ILE A 97 -11.81 -125.03 -15.06
N GLN A 98 -12.74 -125.33 -15.98
CA GLN A 98 -13.14 -124.36 -17.00
C GLN A 98 -13.91 -123.17 -16.40
N SER A 99 -14.72 -123.38 -15.37
CA SER A 99 -15.38 -122.31 -14.60
C SER A 99 -14.37 -121.49 -13.78
N ALA A 100 -13.36 -122.13 -13.17
CA ALA A 100 -12.31 -121.43 -12.44
C ALA A 100 -11.41 -120.59 -13.35
N SER A 101 -11.06 -121.08 -14.55
CA SER A 101 -10.38 -120.26 -15.57
C SER A 101 -11.26 -119.12 -16.08
N VAL A 102 -12.56 -119.31 -16.22
CA VAL A 102 -13.50 -118.22 -16.59
C VAL A 102 -13.65 -117.21 -15.45
N LEU A 103 -13.75 -117.63 -14.19
CA LEU A 103 -13.84 -116.72 -13.03
C LEU A 103 -12.52 -115.98 -12.75
N LEU A 104 -11.38 -116.61 -12.99
CA LEU A 104 -10.08 -115.93 -12.88
C LEU A 104 -9.85 -115.01 -14.08
N GLY A 105 -10.29 -115.41 -15.28
CA GLY A 105 -10.35 -114.56 -16.48
C GLY A 105 -11.20 -113.32 -16.23
N GLN A 106 -12.48 -113.51 -15.88
CA GLN A 106 -13.41 -112.44 -15.50
C GLN A 106 -12.90 -111.59 -14.35
N LYS A 107 -12.22 -112.16 -13.34
CA LYS A 107 -11.63 -111.34 -12.28
C LYS A 107 -10.47 -110.49 -12.82
N VAL A 108 -9.59 -111.05 -13.65
CA VAL A 108 -8.51 -110.28 -14.28
C VAL A 108 -9.06 -109.24 -15.25
N GLU A 109 -10.10 -109.55 -16.03
CA GLU A 109 -10.82 -108.62 -16.89
C GLU A 109 -11.46 -107.49 -16.08
N ASN A 110 -12.19 -107.80 -14.99
CA ASN A 110 -12.78 -106.79 -14.11
C ASN A 110 -11.73 -105.92 -13.39
N GLU A 111 -10.58 -106.48 -12.98
CA GLU A 111 -9.48 -105.72 -12.36
C GLU A 111 -8.74 -104.87 -13.42
N LEU A 112 -8.68 -105.32 -14.68
CA LEU A 112 -8.12 -104.57 -15.81
C LEU A 112 -9.08 -103.45 -16.27
N GLU A 113 -10.38 -103.71 -16.27
CA GLU A 113 -11.45 -102.74 -16.55
C GLU A 113 -11.50 -101.69 -15.43
N PHE A 114 -11.43 -102.08 -14.15
CA PHE A 114 -11.31 -101.15 -13.03
C PHE A 114 -9.99 -100.36 -13.06
N ALA A 115 -8.87 -100.97 -13.48
CA ALA A 115 -7.61 -100.24 -13.68
C ALA A 115 -7.71 -99.22 -14.82
N SER A 116 -8.36 -99.60 -15.93
CA SER A 116 -8.66 -98.72 -17.07
C SER A 116 -9.55 -97.56 -16.66
N ASP A 117 -10.66 -97.82 -15.97
CA ASP A 117 -11.58 -96.79 -15.47
C ASP A 117 -10.90 -95.86 -14.45
N ASN A 118 -10.01 -96.39 -13.61
CA ASN A 118 -9.22 -95.59 -12.69
C ASN A 118 -8.14 -94.77 -13.42
N GLU A 119 -7.56 -95.26 -14.50
CA GLU A 119 -6.66 -94.48 -15.37
C GLU A 119 -7.43 -93.39 -16.15
N VAL A 120 -8.64 -93.67 -16.64
CA VAL A 120 -9.55 -92.70 -17.26
C VAL A 120 -9.98 -91.63 -16.25
N LEU A 121 -10.34 -92.01 -15.02
CA LEU A 121 -10.66 -91.06 -13.95
C LEU A 121 -9.44 -90.22 -13.56
N THR A 122 -8.27 -90.85 -13.43
CA THR A 122 -7.02 -90.17 -13.09
C THR A 122 -6.57 -89.21 -14.19
N THR A 123 -6.71 -89.57 -15.46
CA THR A 123 -6.42 -88.68 -16.59
C THR A 123 -7.45 -87.55 -16.70
N HIS A 124 -8.74 -87.81 -16.48
CA HIS A 124 -9.76 -86.75 -16.38
C HIS A 124 -9.46 -85.77 -15.24
N LEU A 125 -9.05 -86.27 -14.06
CA LEU A 125 -8.63 -85.43 -12.93
C LEU A 125 -7.37 -84.62 -13.24
N ARG A 126 -6.34 -85.22 -13.86
CA ARG A 126 -5.15 -84.49 -14.34
C ARG A 126 -5.52 -83.39 -15.33
N ASN A 127 -6.33 -83.70 -16.35
CA ASN A 127 -6.79 -82.73 -17.35
C ASN A 127 -7.63 -81.61 -16.71
N ARG A 128 -8.41 -81.90 -15.67
CA ARG A 128 -9.17 -80.88 -14.92
C ARG A 128 -8.24 -80.02 -14.06
N ILE A 129 -7.21 -80.58 -13.44
CA ILE A 129 -6.18 -79.83 -12.71
C ILE A 129 -5.42 -78.91 -13.67
N GLU A 130 -4.89 -79.43 -14.78
CA GLU A 130 -4.15 -78.62 -15.77
C GLU A 130 -5.02 -77.49 -16.34
N ASN A 131 -6.31 -77.75 -16.60
CA ASN A 131 -7.24 -76.72 -17.05
C ASN A 131 -7.53 -75.66 -15.97
N LEU A 132 -7.59 -76.05 -14.69
CA LEU A 132 -7.72 -75.11 -13.57
C LEU A 132 -6.44 -74.31 -13.33
N GLU A 133 -5.27 -74.91 -13.49
CA GLU A 133 -3.96 -74.24 -13.42
C GLU A 133 -3.79 -73.23 -14.56
N ARG A 134 -4.25 -73.59 -15.77
CA ARG A 134 -4.30 -72.69 -16.93
C ARG A 134 -5.24 -71.50 -16.68
N GLN A 135 -6.45 -71.76 -16.19
CA GLN A 135 -7.40 -70.70 -15.80
C GLN A 135 -6.84 -69.80 -14.69
N LEU A 136 -6.14 -70.36 -13.71
CA LEU A 136 -5.47 -69.60 -12.65
C LEU A 136 -4.29 -68.75 -13.16
N ALA A 137 -3.60 -69.20 -14.21
CA ALA A 137 -2.53 -68.42 -14.85
C ALA A 137 -3.09 -67.25 -15.67
N GLU A 138 -4.16 -67.50 -16.44
CA GLU A 138 -4.92 -66.51 -17.20
C GLU A 138 -5.50 -65.42 -16.27
N GLU A 139 -6.20 -65.80 -15.20
CA GLU A 139 -6.78 -64.89 -14.21
C GLU A 139 -5.72 -64.10 -13.39
N LYS A 140 -4.46 -64.54 -13.40
CA LYS A 140 -3.31 -63.81 -12.84
C LYS A 140 -2.73 -62.81 -13.83
N GLN A 141 -2.57 -63.21 -15.10
CA GLN A 141 -2.14 -62.30 -16.17
C GLN A 141 -3.14 -61.14 -16.32
N ASP A 142 -4.44 -61.45 -16.40
CA ASP A 142 -5.51 -60.46 -16.45
C ASP A 142 -5.43 -59.49 -15.27
N ARG A 143 -5.17 -59.97 -14.05
CA ARG A 143 -5.00 -59.08 -12.89
C ARG A 143 -3.78 -58.17 -13.03
N GLU A 144 -2.65 -58.67 -13.52
CA GLU A 144 -1.47 -57.83 -13.65
C GLU A 144 -1.60 -56.81 -14.79
N GLU A 145 -2.29 -57.16 -15.88
CA GLU A 145 -2.64 -56.22 -16.96
C GLU A 145 -3.65 -55.17 -16.47
N ASN A 146 -4.67 -55.55 -15.71
CA ASN A 146 -5.57 -54.60 -15.05
C ASN A 146 -4.84 -53.69 -14.07
N ILE A 147 -3.89 -54.20 -13.27
CA ILE A 147 -3.06 -53.37 -12.37
C ILE A 147 -2.18 -52.37 -13.14
N LYS A 148 -1.65 -52.76 -14.31
CA LYS A 148 -0.90 -51.85 -15.21
C LYS A 148 -1.83 -50.77 -15.79
N SER A 149 -3.04 -51.15 -16.19
CA SER A 149 -4.07 -50.24 -16.69
C SER A 149 -4.51 -49.22 -15.63
N ILE A 150 -4.78 -49.67 -14.40
CA ILE A 150 -5.13 -48.81 -13.26
C ILE A 150 -4.03 -47.78 -12.98
N LYS A 151 -2.76 -48.20 -12.92
CA LYS A 151 -1.61 -47.28 -12.71
C LYS A 151 -1.46 -46.24 -13.83
N SER A 152 -1.80 -46.61 -15.07
CA SER A 152 -1.83 -45.67 -16.20
C SER A 152 -2.96 -44.65 -16.03
N ALA A 153 -4.16 -45.09 -15.62
CA ALA A 153 -5.28 -44.21 -15.34
C ALA A 153 -5.00 -43.26 -14.15
N GLU A 154 -4.37 -43.75 -13.07
CA GLU A 154 -3.92 -42.93 -11.93
C GLU A 154 -2.95 -41.83 -12.37
N GLN A 155 -1.98 -42.15 -13.23
CA GLN A 155 -1.06 -41.16 -13.80
C GLN A 155 -1.80 -40.11 -14.65
N ILE A 156 -2.70 -40.54 -15.53
CA ILE A 156 -3.52 -39.64 -16.36
C ILE A 156 -4.38 -38.72 -15.50
N LEU A 157 -5.00 -39.23 -14.43
CA LEU A 157 -5.78 -38.42 -13.48
C LEU A 157 -4.89 -37.37 -12.78
N SER A 158 -3.70 -37.76 -12.30
CA SER A 158 -2.78 -36.81 -11.65
C SER A 158 -2.31 -35.68 -12.58
N GLU A 159 -2.13 -35.97 -13.88
CA GLU A 159 -1.78 -34.97 -14.88
C GLU A 159 -3.00 -34.09 -15.26
N VAL A 160 -4.21 -34.64 -15.29
CA VAL A 160 -5.45 -33.87 -15.47
C VAL A 160 -5.66 -32.89 -14.30
N ASP A 161 -5.41 -33.32 -13.06
CA ASP A 161 -5.53 -32.45 -11.88
C ASP A 161 -4.43 -31.38 -11.84
N ARG A 162 -3.19 -31.72 -12.23
CA ARG A 162 -2.12 -30.74 -12.42
C ARG A 162 -2.49 -29.70 -13.48
N LEU A 163 -3.04 -30.13 -14.61
CA LEU A 163 -3.49 -29.25 -15.68
C LEU A 163 -4.67 -28.38 -15.23
N ARG A 164 -5.60 -28.89 -14.40
CA ARG A 164 -6.67 -28.09 -13.79
C ARG A 164 -6.11 -26.96 -12.92
N SER A 165 -5.20 -27.25 -11.99
CA SER A 165 -4.54 -26.23 -11.15
C SER A 165 -3.92 -25.13 -12.01
N THR A 166 -3.10 -25.50 -13.01
CA THR A 166 -2.46 -24.50 -13.88
C THR A 166 -3.45 -23.68 -14.72
N ASN A 167 -4.62 -24.23 -15.08
CA ASN A 167 -5.67 -23.45 -15.75
C ASN A 167 -6.38 -22.48 -14.79
N GLU A 168 -6.61 -22.87 -13.54
CA GLU A 168 -7.20 -22.00 -12.52
C GLU A 168 -6.25 -20.85 -12.14
N GLU A 169 -4.94 -21.13 -12.03
CA GLU A 169 -3.87 -20.15 -11.87
C GLU A 169 -3.85 -19.15 -13.07
N LEU A 170 -3.82 -19.65 -14.31
CA LEU A 170 -3.82 -18.79 -15.51
C LEU A 170 -5.11 -17.97 -15.66
N LEU A 171 -6.27 -18.49 -15.26
CA LEU A 171 -7.53 -17.74 -15.24
C LEU A 171 -7.50 -16.62 -14.19
N SER A 172 -6.87 -16.86 -13.03
CA SER A 172 -6.63 -15.84 -12.00
C SER A 172 -5.72 -14.72 -12.52
N ASP A 173 -4.61 -15.06 -13.16
CA ASP A 173 -3.69 -14.09 -13.76
C ASP A 173 -4.34 -13.27 -14.88
N ILE A 174 -5.16 -13.89 -15.73
CA ILE A 174 -5.96 -13.20 -16.76
C ILE A 174 -6.94 -12.21 -16.11
N ALA A 175 -7.58 -12.58 -15.00
CA ALA A 175 -8.47 -11.68 -14.26
C ALA A 175 -7.70 -10.51 -13.63
N ALA A 176 -6.54 -10.76 -13.01
CA ALA A 176 -5.67 -9.72 -12.44
C ALA A 176 -5.12 -8.76 -13.50
N CYS A 177 -4.78 -9.26 -14.70
CA CYS A 177 -4.38 -8.42 -15.83
C CYS A 177 -5.51 -7.53 -16.32
N LYS A 178 -6.74 -8.06 -16.46
CA LYS A 178 -7.93 -7.26 -16.83
C LYS A 178 -8.28 -6.20 -15.78
N ALA A 179 -8.09 -6.49 -14.50
CA ALA A 179 -8.25 -5.49 -13.44
C ALA A 179 -7.28 -4.31 -13.63
N ARG A 180 -5.98 -4.59 -13.76
CA ARG A 180 -4.95 -3.56 -14.03
C ARG A 180 -5.18 -2.79 -15.32
N GLU A 181 -5.64 -3.46 -16.37
CA GLU A 181 -6.04 -2.82 -17.63
C GLU A 181 -7.19 -1.82 -17.41
N SER A 182 -8.23 -2.21 -16.66
CA SER A 182 -9.35 -1.33 -16.34
C SER A 182 -8.94 -0.12 -15.49
N GLU A 183 -8.01 -0.29 -14.55
CA GLU A 183 -7.43 0.80 -13.75
C GLU A 183 -6.63 1.77 -14.62
N LEU A 184 -5.81 1.25 -15.54
CA LEU A 184 -5.01 2.05 -16.46
C LEU A 184 -5.87 2.82 -17.47
N LEU A 185 -6.96 2.20 -17.95
CA LEU A 185 -7.96 2.86 -18.79
C LEU A 185 -8.71 3.97 -18.02
N ALA A 186 -9.12 3.72 -16.78
CA ALA A 186 -9.75 4.73 -15.92
C ALA A 186 -8.80 5.90 -15.59
N PHE A 187 -7.52 5.62 -15.35
CA PHE A 187 -6.49 6.65 -15.19
C PHE A 187 -6.30 7.46 -16.47
N THR A 188 -6.23 6.80 -17.63
CA THR A 188 -6.12 7.44 -18.94
C THR A 188 -7.32 8.34 -19.23
N GLN A 189 -8.54 7.86 -18.98
CA GLN A 189 -9.77 8.66 -19.10
C GLN A 189 -9.74 9.90 -18.20
N LYS A 190 -9.33 9.76 -16.93
CA LYS A 190 -9.22 10.88 -15.99
C LYS A 190 -8.17 11.90 -16.42
N LEU A 191 -7.02 11.44 -16.92
CA LEU A 191 -5.96 12.29 -17.46
C LEU A 191 -6.43 13.04 -18.72
N THR A 192 -7.11 12.36 -19.64
CA THR A 192 -7.70 12.98 -20.84
C THR A 192 -8.78 14.00 -20.49
N SER A 193 -9.69 13.68 -19.55
CA SER A 193 -10.69 14.64 -19.05
C SER A 193 -10.02 15.90 -18.52
N LYS A 194 -9.03 15.77 -17.62
CA LYS A 194 -8.40 16.96 -17.05
C LYS A 194 -7.53 17.72 -18.05
N ASN A 195 -6.99 17.07 -19.08
CA ASN A 195 -6.33 17.76 -20.19
C ASN A 195 -7.32 18.61 -21.01
N VAL A 196 -8.49 18.05 -21.37
CA VAL A 196 -9.56 18.78 -22.08
C VAL A 196 -10.11 19.95 -21.24
N GLU A 197 -10.34 19.74 -19.95
CA GLU A 197 -10.71 20.81 -19.02
C GLU A 197 -9.64 21.92 -18.97
N LEU A 198 -8.36 21.58 -18.76
CA LEU A 198 -7.27 22.55 -18.70
C LEU A 198 -7.06 23.29 -20.03
N GLN A 199 -7.27 22.62 -21.17
CA GLN A 199 -7.20 23.26 -22.48
C GLN A 199 -8.39 24.22 -22.70
N SER A 200 -9.57 23.88 -22.20
CA SER A 200 -10.74 24.78 -22.19
C SER A 200 -10.54 25.99 -21.26
N GLU A 201 -10.00 25.76 -20.06
CA GLU A 201 -9.59 26.81 -19.11
C GLU A 201 -8.53 27.73 -19.74
N PHE A 202 -7.53 27.17 -20.43
CA PHE A 202 -6.48 27.91 -21.12
C PHE A 202 -7.06 28.80 -22.24
N SER A 203 -7.85 28.25 -23.17
CA SER A 203 -8.43 29.05 -24.26
C SER A 203 -9.43 30.12 -23.77
N ALA A 204 -10.10 29.90 -22.63
CA ALA A 204 -10.94 30.92 -22.00
C ALA A 204 -10.11 32.06 -21.40
N VAL A 205 -8.96 31.76 -20.78
CA VAL A 205 -8.02 32.76 -20.24
C VAL A 205 -7.30 33.51 -21.38
N GLU A 206 -6.88 32.81 -22.43
CA GLU A 206 -6.25 33.36 -23.64
C GLU A 206 -7.19 34.33 -24.36
N SER A 207 -8.44 33.91 -24.62
CA SER A 207 -9.48 34.79 -25.18
C SER A 207 -9.64 36.07 -24.36
N LYS A 208 -9.80 35.94 -23.03
CA LYS A 208 -9.92 37.08 -22.12
C LYS A 208 -8.66 37.96 -22.07
N ALA A 209 -7.47 37.39 -22.23
CA ALA A 209 -6.23 38.15 -22.32
C ALA A 209 -6.22 39.01 -23.60
N THR A 210 -6.61 38.46 -24.75
CA THR A 210 -6.70 39.23 -26.00
C THR A 210 -7.81 40.30 -25.97
N GLU A 211 -8.93 40.04 -25.29
CA GLU A 211 -9.97 41.04 -25.04
C GLU A 211 -9.42 42.22 -24.21
N LEU A 212 -8.72 41.92 -23.10
CA LEU A 212 -8.11 42.94 -22.25
C LEU A 212 -7.00 43.73 -22.97
N GLU A 213 -6.14 43.07 -23.75
CA GLU A 213 -5.11 43.73 -24.55
C GLU A 213 -5.73 44.68 -25.60
N MET A 214 -6.89 44.32 -26.16
CA MET A 214 -7.62 45.19 -27.08
C MET A 214 -8.28 46.37 -26.36
N THR A 215 -8.85 46.18 -25.16
CA THR A 215 -9.39 47.31 -24.38
C THR A 215 -8.28 48.24 -23.91
N GLU A 216 -7.12 47.74 -23.49
CA GLU A 216 -5.95 48.54 -23.14
C GLU A 216 -5.50 49.43 -24.32
N LYS A 217 -5.34 48.85 -25.52
CA LYS A 217 -4.99 49.60 -26.74
C LYS A 217 -6.04 50.68 -27.07
N ASN A 218 -7.33 50.38 -26.93
CA ASN A 218 -8.41 51.34 -27.16
C ASN A 218 -8.39 52.47 -26.11
N HIS A 219 -8.14 52.16 -24.84
CA HIS A 219 -8.03 53.16 -23.77
C HIS A 219 -6.79 54.04 -23.94
N ALA A 220 -5.63 53.48 -24.28
CA ALA A 220 -4.42 54.25 -24.57
C ALA A 220 -4.59 55.19 -25.78
N ALA A 221 -5.30 54.74 -26.83
CA ALA A 221 -5.64 55.60 -27.97
C ALA A 221 -6.59 56.74 -27.58
N ALA A 222 -7.59 56.47 -26.72
CA ALA A 222 -8.50 57.49 -26.21
C ALA A 222 -7.81 58.49 -25.25
N GLU A 223 -6.89 58.03 -24.41
CA GLU A 223 -6.07 58.88 -23.54
C GLU A 223 -5.18 59.81 -24.36
N LEU A 224 -4.52 59.28 -25.42
CA LEU A 224 -3.71 60.07 -26.33
C LEU A 224 -4.55 61.14 -27.07
N HIS A 225 -5.77 60.80 -27.52
CA HIS A 225 -6.69 61.77 -28.12
C HIS A 225 -7.06 62.88 -27.13
N LEU A 226 -7.52 62.50 -25.93
CA LEU A 226 -7.95 63.45 -24.90
C LEU A 226 -6.80 64.36 -24.44
N LYS A 227 -5.56 63.84 -24.39
CA LYS A 227 -4.36 64.63 -24.12
C LYS A 227 -4.10 65.66 -25.23
N ASN A 228 -4.19 65.26 -26.49
CA ASN A 228 -4.04 66.18 -27.63
C ASN A 228 -5.12 67.29 -27.61
N ASP A 229 -6.37 66.94 -27.26
CA ASP A 229 -7.47 67.91 -27.09
C ASP A 229 -7.18 68.89 -25.95
N VAL A 230 -6.68 68.41 -24.80
CA VAL A 230 -6.30 69.26 -23.67
C VAL A 230 -5.15 70.19 -24.05
N GLU A 231 -4.13 69.71 -24.75
CA GLU A 231 -3.03 70.55 -25.24
C GLU A 231 -3.50 71.59 -26.28
N GLN A 232 -4.47 71.24 -27.13
CA GLN A 232 -5.09 72.18 -28.06
C GLN A 232 -5.93 73.24 -27.34
N LEU A 233 -6.77 72.85 -26.37
CA LEU A 233 -7.59 73.76 -25.57
C LEU A 233 -6.72 74.69 -24.71
N GLN A 234 -5.59 74.21 -24.18
CA GLN A 234 -4.62 75.04 -23.47
C GLN A 234 -3.98 76.09 -24.38
N ARG A 235 -3.61 75.74 -25.61
CA ARG A 235 -3.08 76.69 -26.61
C ARG A 235 -4.13 77.72 -27.02
N ASN A 236 -5.33 77.29 -27.40
CA ASN A 236 -6.45 78.19 -27.71
C ASN A 236 -6.78 79.15 -26.54
N LEU A 237 -6.71 78.67 -25.29
CA LEU A 237 -6.96 79.48 -24.09
C LEU A 237 -5.82 80.48 -23.80
N ALA A 238 -4.58 80.16 -24.17
CA ALA A 238 -3.46 81.09 -24.06
C ALA A 238 -3.58 82.21 -25.12
N GLU A 239 -3.85 81.85 -26.38
CA GLU A 239 -4.07 82.78 -27.49
C GLU A 239 -5.24 83.75 -27.21
N GLU A 240 -6.38 83.24 -26.71
CA GLU A 240 -7.52 84.09 -26.33
C GLU A 240 -7.18 85.02 -25.16
N LYS A 241 -6.41 84.56 -24.15
CA LYS A 241 -5.95 85.42 -23.04
C LYS A 241 -5.05 86.55 -23.53
N GLU A 242 -4.09 86.25 -24.39
CA GLU A 242 -3.19 87.26 -24.98
C GLU A 242 -3.98 88.27 -25.82
N ARG A 243 -4.92 87.79 -26.66
CA ARG A 243 -5.82 88.66 -27.44
C ARG A 243 -6.62 89.61 -26.56
N ARG A 244 -7.27 89.12 -25.49
CA ARG A 244 -8.00 89.97 -24.54
C ARG A 244 -7.08 90.92 -23.77
N GLN A 245 -5.85 90.51 -23.46
CA GLN A 245 -4.88 91.36 -22.78
C GLN A 245 -4.47 92.54 -23.66
N GLU A 246 -4.20 92.32 -24.95
CA GLU A 246 -3.86 93.42 -25.87
C GLU A 246 -5.07 94.28 -26.24
N GLU A 247 -6.27 93.71 -26.40
CA GLU A 247 -7.53 94.49 -26.50
C GLU A 247 -7.71 95.42 -25.29
N THR A 248 -7.51 94.90 -24.07
CA THR A 248 -7.59 95.67 -22.81
C THR A 248 -6.52 96.75 -22.75
N ARG A 249 -5.29 96.45 -23.19
CA ARG A 249 -4.16 97.38 -23.22
C ARG A 249 -4.40 98.53 -24.20
N LEU A 250 -4.95 98.23 -25.37
CA LEU A 250 -5.28 99.20 -26.41
C LEU A 250 -6.46 100.10 -25.99
N LEU A 251 -7.49 99.53 -25.35
CA LEU A 251 -8.59 100.31 -24.75
C LEU A 251 -8.09 101.21 -23.61
N ALA A 252 -7.26 100.70 -22.70
CA ALA A 252 -6.66 101.51 -21.63
C ALA A 252 -5.81 102.68 -22.17
N ARG A 253 -5.06 102.45 -23.27
CA ARG A 253 -4.31 103.50 -23.97
C ARG A 253 -5.23 104.55 -24.60
N GLN A 254 -6.32 104.14 -25.25
CA GLN A 254 -7.30 105.08 -25.80
C GLN A 254 -7.99 105.90 -24.71
N VAL A 255 -8.37 105.29 -23.59
CA VAL A 255 -8.94 106.00 -22.43
C VAL A 255 -7.95 107.03 -21.89
N ALA A 256 -6.69 106.65 -21.64
CA ALA A 256 -5.66 107.58 -21.17
C ALA A 256 -5.43 108.76 -22.14
N GLU A 257 -5.40 108.51 -23.45
CA GLU A 257 -5.26 109.56 -24.47
C GLU A 257 -6.48 110.51 -24.51
N LYS A 258 -7.69 109.97 -24.33
CA LYS A 258 -8.93 110.77 -24.29
C LYS A 258 -9.02 111.59 -22.99
N THR A 259 -8.63 111.03 -21.85
CA THR A 259 -8.55 111.75 -20.57
C THR A 259 -7.55 112.88 -20.66
N ALA A 260 -6.30 112.63 -21.09
CA ALA A 260 -5.28 113.68 -21.21
C ALA A 260 -5.70 114.81 -22.18
N LYS A 261 -6.44 114.49 -23.26
CA LYS A 261 -7.03 115.50 -24.17
C LYS A 261 -8.15 116.29 -23.51
N MET A 262 -8.97 115.66 -22.66
CA MET A 262 -10.01 116.35 -21.90
C MET A 262 -9.42 117.24 -20.80
N ASP A 263 -8.39 116.78 -20.09
CA ASP A 263 -7.68 117.55 -19.07
C ASP A 263 -7.02 118.80 -19.66
N ASN A 264 -6.35 118.68 -20.82
CA ASN A 264 -5.77 119.84 -21.49
C ASN A 264 -6.85 120.80 -22.05
N LEU A 265 -7.99 120.29 -22.53
CA LEU A 265 -9.12 121.16 -22.89
C LEU A 265 -9.72 121.86 -21.66
N LEU A 266 -9.79 121.20 -20.51
CA LEU A 266 -10.23 121.79 -19.25
C LEU A 266 -9.28 122.88 -18.77
N GLU A 267 -7.97 122.65 -18.86
CA GLU A 267 -6.92 123.63 -18.59
C GLU A 267 -7.06 124.86 -19.50
N ASN A 268 -7.18 124.67 -20.82
CA ASN A 268 -7.40 125.75 -21.79
C ASN A 268 -8.71 126.52 -21.55
N VAL A 269 -9.79 125.85 -21.11
CA VAL A 269 -11.05 126.53 -20.73
C VAL A 269 -10.86 127.35 -19.45
N ASN A 270 -10.09 126.84 -18.47
CA ASN A 270 -9.80 127.56 -17.23
C ASN A 270 -8.90 128.79 -17.46
N THR A 271 -7.87 128.70 -18.31
CA THR A 271 -7.02 129.84 -18.66
C THR A 271 -7.83 130.91 -19.39
N LEU A 272 -8.56 130.55 -20.46
CA LEU A 272 -9.45 131.47 -21.19
C LEU A 272 -10.53 132.09 -20.29
N HIS A 273 -11.09 131.33 -19.34
CA HIS A 273 -12.04 131.88 -18.36
C HIS A 273 -11.38 132.92 -17.45
N SER A 274 -10.15 132.67 -16.99
CA SER A 274 -9.39 133.60 -16.17
C SER A 274 -9.02 134.88 -16.95
N GLU A 275 -8.60 134.75 -18.21
CA GLU A 275 -8.32 135.87 -19.12
C GLU A 275 -9.58 136.70 -19.39
N LEU A 276 -10.71 136.06 -19.69
CA LEU A 276 -11.99 136.74 -19.90
C LEU A 276 -12.45 137.46 -18.63
N SER A 277 -12.23 136.87 -17.45
CA SER A 277 -12.54 137.49 -16.16
C SER A 277 -11.64 138.71 -15.88
N LEU A 278 -10.34 138.62 -16.15
CA LEU A 278 -9.39 139.73 -16.07
C LEU A 278 -9.73 140.85 -17.06
N LEU A 279 -10.08 140.50 -18.30
CA LEU A 279 -10.46 141.45 -19.36
C LEU A 279 -11.80 142.14 -19.01
N LYS A 280 -12.78 141.40 -18.50
CA LYS A 280 -14.04 141.93 -17.97
C LYS A 280 -13.80 142.89 -16.81
N ASN A 281 -12.88 142.57 -15.90
CA ASN A 281 -12.50 143.48 -14.81
C ASN A 281 -11.79 144.74 -15.34
N LYS A 282 -10.86 144.60 -16.30
CA LYS A 282 -10.18 145.72 -16.96
C LYS A 282 -11.18 146.65 -17.67
N HIS A 283 -12.10 146.10 -18.45
CA HIS A 283 -13.18 146.86 -19.08
C HIS A 283 -14.10 147.52 -18.03
N ALA A 284 -14.43 146.84 -16.92
CA ALA A 284 -15.23 147.42 -15.85
C ALA A 284 -14.50 148.57 -15.11
N VAL A 285 -13.16 148.51 -14.99
CA VAL A 285 -12.34 149.63 -14.49
C VAL A 285 -12.34 150.79 -15.48
N GLN A 286 -12.09 150.54 -16.77
CA GLN A 286 -12.14 151.58 -17.82
C GLN A 286 -13.52 152.23 -17.92
N VAL A 287 -14.61 151.47 -17.81
CA VAL A 287 -15.97 152.02 -17.77
C VAL A 287 -16.19 152.87 -16.51
N LYS A 288 -15.68 152.46 -15.34
CA LYS A 288 -15.73 153.29 -14.11
C LYS A 288 -14.89 154.56 -14.22
N GLU A 289 -13.78 154.53 -14.95
CA GLU A 289 -12.91 155.67 -15.22
C GLU A 289 -13.57 156.66 -16.18
N LEU A 290 -14.07 156.21 -17.33
CA LEU A 290 -14.88 157.00 -18.26
C LEU A 290 -16.16 157.54 -17.60
N GLN A 291 -16.82 156.78 -16.72
CA GLN A 291 -17.93 157.28 -15.89
C GLN A 291 -17.48 158.35 -14.90
N ARG A 292 -16.28 158.25 -14.32
CA ARG A 292 -15.68 159.29 -13.48
C ARG A 292 -15.36 160.56 -14.26
N GLU A 293 -14.87 160.44 -15.49
CA GLU A 293 -14.63 161.56 -16.39
C GLU A 293 -15.93 162.22 -16.81
N LEU A 294 -16.91 161.45 -17.31
CA LEU A 294 -18.26 161.94 -17.62
C LEU A 294 -18.93 162.59 -16.39
N SER A 295 -18.71 162.07 -15.18
CA SER A 295 -19.19 162.68 -13.93
C SER A 295 -18.36 163.88 -13.45
N GLN A 296 -17.18 164.13 -14.04
CA GLN A 296 -16.42 165.38 -13.86
C GLN A 296 -16.84 166.42 -14.90
N TYR A 297 -17.09 166.02 -16.15
CA TYR A 297 -17.67 166.91 -17.17
C TYR A 297 -19.11 167.32 -16.79
N LYS A 298 -19.94 166.38 -16.32
CA LYS A 298 -21.25 166.70 -15.73
C LYS A 298 -21.10 167.64 -14.53
N ARG A 299 -20.17 167.41 -13.60
CA ARG A 299 -19.95 168.35 -12.49
C ARG A 299 -19.41 169.72 -12.91
N LYS A 300 -18.69 169.82 -14.04
CA LYS A 300 -18.31 171.12 -14.65
C LYS A 300 -19.53 171.82 -15.28
N ILE A 301 -20.47 171.08 -15.84
CA ILE A 301 -21.75 171.58 -16.35
C ILE A 301 -22.65 172.01 -15.17
N GLU A 302 -22.78 171.19 -14.13
CA GLU A 302 -23.48 171.53 -12.89
C GLU A 302 -22.82 172.73 -12.15
N HIS A 303 -21.51 172.98 -12.33
CA HIS A 303 -20.86 174.20 -11.84
C HIS A 303 -21.21 175.47 -12.63
N LEU A 304 -21.76 175.34 -13.84
CA LEU A 304 -22.32 176.43 -14.64
C LEU A 304 -23.84 176.56 -14.43
N GLU A 305 -24.54 175.45 -14.23
CA GLU A 305 -26.01 175.39 -14.14
C GLU A 305 -26.55 175.44 -12.70
N SER A 306 -25.74 175.12 -11.69
CA SER A 306 -26.16 175.09 -10.27
C SER A 306 -25.57 176.23 -9.44
N THR A 307 -25.94 177.46 -9.79
CA THR A 307 -26.12 178.54 -8.80
C THR A 307 -27.51 178.38 -8.16
N ALA A 308 -27.83 177.16 -7.70
CA ALA A 308 -29.21 176.75 -7.40
C ALA A 308 -29.34 175.70 -6.27
N VAL A 309 -29.38 176.20 -5.04
CA VAL A 309 -30.11 175.62 -3.88
C VAL A 309 -29.60 174.29 -3.27
N CYS A 310 -29.43 174.30 -1.94
CA CYS A 310 -29.19 173.11 -1.11
C CYS A 310 -30.51 172.59 -0.49
N SER A 311 -30.56 171.32 -0.07
CA SER A 311 -30.72 170.92 1.36
C SER A 311 -31.37 169.54 1.58
N GLY A 312 -30.71 168.70 2.40
CA GLY A 312 -31.30 167.59 3.18
C GLY A 312 -31.76 166.31 2.44
N SER A 313 -32.01 165.19 3.13
CA SER A 313 -31.62 164.78 4.49
C SER A 313 -31.92 163.29 4.75
N ALA A 314 -30.95 162.56 5.33
CA ALA A 314 -31.08 161.34 6.17
C ALA A 314 -31.86 160.10 5.58
N ALA A 315 -31.82 158.87 6.14
CA ALA A 315 -31.16 158.35 7.35
C ALA A 315 -30.88 156.82 7.24
N ASN A 316 -29.86 156.33 7.98
CA ASN A 316 -29.71 154.96 8.53
C ASN A 316 -29.59 153.77 7.52
N SER A 317 -29.10 152.57 7.87
CA SER A 317 -28.75 152.01 9.19
C SER A 317 -27.50 151.08 9.19
N LEU A 318 -27.11 150.67 10.40
CA LEU A 318 -26.02 149.76 10.82
C LEU A 318 -26.21 148.31 10.27
N THR A 319 -25.27 147.35 10.29
CA THR A 319 -24.21 146.95 11.26
C THR A 319 -22.98 146.27 10.58
N SER A 320 -21.77 146.25 11.16
CA SER A 320 -21.11 145.15 11.94
C SER A 320 -21.31 143.70 11.43
N GLY A 321 -20.33 142.77 11.45
CA GLY A 321 -18.91 142.81 11.88
C GLY A 321 -18.40 141.42 12.34
N SER A 322 -17.06 141.23 12.48
CA SER A 322 -16.36 139.99 12.96
C SER A 322 -16.47 138.73 12.05
N LYS A 323 -15.44 137.90 11.77
CA LYS A 323 -14.36 137.19 12.53
C LYS A 323 -14.77 135.80 13.05
N SER A 324 -13.85 134.81 12.89
CA SER A 324 -13.83 133.47 13.55
C SER A 324 -14.95 132.50 13.11
N THR A 325 -14.89 131.16 13.25
CA THR A 325 -13.87 130.14 13.63
C THR A 325 -14.29 128.79 12.97
N ALA A 326 -13.40 127.84 12.63
CA ALA A 326 -12.93 126.68 13.44
C ALA A 326 -14.00 125.82 14.16
N SER A 327 -13.65 124.55 14.47
CA SER A 327 -14.47 123.42 14.99
C SER A 327 -15.29 122.66 13.92
N SER A 328 -15.55 121.35 14.01
CA SER A 328 -15.25 120.32 15.05
C SER A 328 -14.66 119.05 14.38
N LEU A 329 -13.88 118.14 14.98
CA LEU A 329 -13.65 117.67 16.37
C LEU A 329 -14.69 116.70 16.98
N SER A 330 -14.38 115.40 16.93
CA SER A 330 -14.71 114.36 17.92
C SER A 330 -13.55 113.36 17.91
N SER A 331 -12.74 113.07 18.95
CA SER A 331 -12.90 113.13 20.43
C SER A 331 -13.82 112.05 20.99
N LEU A 332 -13.46 111.25 22.00
CA LEU A 332 -12.18 110.96 22.69
C LEU A 332 -12.37 109.64 23.49
N ASN A 333 -11.28 108.98 23.89
CA ASN A 333 -11.25 108.04 25.04
C ASN A 333 -12.16 106.77 24.94
N ASP A 334 -12.12 105.78 25.85
CA ASP A 334 -11.31 105.61 27.07
C ASP A 334 -10.83 104.15 27.23
N SER A 335 -9.94 103.90 28.18
CA SER A 335 -9.69 102.56 28.75
C SER A 335 -9.65 102.69 30.26
N PRO A 336 -10.39 101.84 31.02
CA PRO A 336 -9.67 100.82 31.79
C PRO A 336 -10.47 99.55 32.17
N VAL A 337 -9.81 98.66 32.92
CA VAL A 337 -10.36 97.58 33.79
C VAL A 337 -11.18 96.45 33.12
N LEU A 338 -10.50 95.32 32.91
CA LEU A 338 -10.77 94.01 33.54
C LEU A 338 -12.21 93.75 34.06
N GLN A 339 -13.14 93.43 33.15
CA GLN A 339 -14.43 92.81 33.45
C GLN A 339 -14.61 91.55 32.56
N GLY A 340 -15.42 90.58 32.99
CA GLY A 340 -15.57 89.29 32.30
C GLY A 340 -16.06 89.42 30.85
N ILE A 341 -15.48 88.62 29.95
CA ILE A 341 -15.90 88.58 28.54
C ILE A 341 -17.23 87.83 28.46
N ASP A 342 -18.33 88.58 28.50
CA ASP A 342 -19.65 88.09 28.12
C ASP A 342 -19.67 87.93 26.58
N VAL A 343 -19.14 86.81 26.10
CA VAL A 343 -19.07 86.49 24.67
C VAL A 343 -20.50 86.43 24.15
N PRO A 344 -20.91 87.29 23.18
CA PRO A 344 -22.30 87.33 22.72
C PRO A 344 -22.76 85.93 22.32
N ALA A 345 -23.90 85.49 22.83
CA ALA A 345 -24.37 84.11 22.66
C ALA A 345 -24.38 83.65 21.19
N GLN A 346 -24.67 84.58 20.26
CA GLN A 346 -24.51 84.41 18.82
C GLN A 346 -23.15 83.84 18.40
N VAL A 347 -22.04 84.40 18.90
CA VAL A 347 -20.67 84.02 18.53
C VAL A 347 -20.28 82.66 19.13
N LEU A 348 -20.77 82.35 20.33
CA LEU A 348 -20.65 81.00 20.91
C LEU A 348 -21.43 79.98 20.09
N VAL A 349 -22.67 80.29 19.69
CA VAL A 349 -23.50 79.43 18.84
C VAL A 349 -22.86 79.22 17.46
N GLU A 350 -22.38 80.27 16.79
CA GLU A 350 -21.64 80.15 15.52
C GLU A 350 -20.39 79.29 15.66
N ARG A 351 -19.64 79.44 16.78
CA ARG A 351 -18.46 78.61 17.04
C ARG A 351 -18.83 77.15 17.32
N ILE A 352 -19.92 76.89 18.04
CA ILE A 352 -20.45 75.56 18.30
C ILE A 352 -20.92 74.90 17.00
N VAL A 353 -21.71 75.60 16.18
CA VAL A 353 -22.17 75.10 14.87
C VAL A 353 -20.99 74.79 13.95
N LYS A 354 -19.97 75.66 13.91
CA LYS A 354 -18.75 75.40 13.13
C LYS A 354 -17.97 74.19 13.64
N LEU A 355 -17.81 74.05 14.96
CA LEU A 355 -17.17 72.88 15.56
C LEU A 355 -17.97 71.59 15.34
N GLN A 356 -19.31 71.64 15.39
CA GLN A 356 -20.18 70.51 15.04
C GLN A 356 -20.04 70.13 13.56
N GLN A 357 -19.99 71.13 12.66
CA GLN A 357 -19.85 70.87 11.22
C GLN A 357 -18.45 70.35 10.84
N ASP A 358 -17.40 70.81 11.51
CA ASP A 358 -16.04 70.31 11.30
C ASP A 358 -15.83 68.94 11.98
N SER A 359 -16.49 68.69 13.13
CA SER A 359 -16.54 67.36 13.78
C SER A 359 -17.32 66.34 12.95
N ALA A 360 -18.41 66.74 12.28
CA ALA A 360 -19.15 65.87 11.38
C ALA A 360 -18.27 65.41 10.21
N LYS A 361 -17.60 66.34 9.53
CA LYS A 361 -16.62 66.02 8.45
C LYS A 361 -15.49 65.09 8.93
N GLN A 362 -15.06 65.22 10.18
CA GLN A 362 -14.08 64.32 10.78
C GLN A 362 -14.67 62.93 11.04
N ASN A 363 -15.92 62.83 11.50
CA ASN A 363 -16.64 61.58 11.66
C ASN A 363 -16.85 60.85 10.32
N ASP A 364 -17.36 61.55 9.30
CA ASP A 364 -17.51 61.04 7.92
C ASP A 364 -16.17 60.49 7.38
N ARG A 365 -15.06 61.15 7.73
CA ARG A 365 -13.71 60.73 7.33
C ARG A 365 -13.20 59.53 8.14
N ILE A 366 -13.58 59.39 9.41
CA ILE A 366 -13.29 58.20 10.22
C ILE A 366 -14.07 57.01 9.66
N GLU A 367 -15.38 57.14 9.44
CA GLU A 367 -16.25 56.09 8.90
C GLU A 367 -15.73 55.56 7.54
N PHE A 368 -15.34 56.46 6.63
CA PHE A 368 -14.69 56.08 5.37
C PHE A 368 -13.37 55.29 5.57
N LEU A 369 -12.54 55.69 6.53
CA LEU A 369 -11.26 55.04 6.79
C LEU A 369 -11.44 53.70 7.50
N GLU A 370 -12.44 53.57 8.37
CA GLU A 370 -12.83 52.30 9.00
C GLU A 370 -13.39 51.32 7.97
N GLU A 371 -14.28 51.76 7.07
CA GLU A 371 -14.77 50.89 6.00
C GLU A 371 -13.65 50.45 5.06
N HIS A 372 -12.80 51.38 4.59
CA HIS A 372 -11.65 51.04 3.75
C HIS A 372 -10.70 50.06 4.44
N THR A 373 -10.45 50.23 5.75
CA THR A 373 -9.62 49.29 6.54
C THR A 373 -10.29 47.92 6.65
N ALA A 374 -11.61 47.87 6.88
CA ALA A 374 -12.36 46.61 6.92
C ALA A 374 -12.40 45.90 5.56
N GLN A 375 -12.48 46.64 4.44
CA GLN A 375 -12.34 46.10 3.09
C GLN A 375 -10.93 45.54 2.85
N LEU A 376 -9.89 46.28 3.25
CA LEU A 376 -8.49 45.87 3.09
C LEU A 376 -8.16 44.61 3.90
N VAL A 377 -8.69 44.49 5.12
CA VAL A 377 -8.57 43.27 5.96
C VAL A 377 -9.29 42.08 5.30
N LYS A 378 -10.48 42.25 4.73
CA LYS A 378 -11.19 41.19 4.00
C LYS A 378 -10.38 40.69 2.80
N GLU A 379 -9.80 41.60 2.00
CA GLU A 379 -8.93 41.23 0.87
C GLU A 379 -7.63 40.56 1.31
N LEU A 380 -7.02 41.00 2.43
CA LEU A 380 -5.82 40.35 3.00
C LEU A 380 -6.15 38.92 3.46
N GLN A 381 -7.26 38.72 4.18
CA GLN A 381 -7.72 37.39 4.59
C GLN A 381 -8.03 36.48 3.39
N LYS A 382 -8.67 37.02 2.34
CA LYS A 382 -8.97 36.31 1.09
C LYS A 382 -7.69 35.90 0.34
N LYS A 383 -6.71 36.80 0.22
CA LYS A 383 -5.39 36.51 -0.37
C LYS A 383 -4.59 35.50 0.47
N SER A 384 -4.66 35.58 1.79
CA SER A 384 -4.03 34.61 2.70
C SER A 384 -4.64 33.20 2.55
N ARG A 385 -5.98 33.09 2.51
CA ARG A 385 -6.67 31.82 2.22
C ARG A 385 -6.33 31.26 0.83
N LEU A 386 -6.22 32.14 -0.18
CA LEU A 386 -5.84 31.74 -1.53
C LEU A 386 -4.40 31.19 -1.55
N LEU A 387 -3.45 31.90 -0.93
CA LEU A 387 -2.05 31.47 -0.80
C LEU A 387 -1.94 30.13 -0.05
N GLN A 388 -2.68 29.97 1.06
CA GLN A 388 -2.78 28.71 1.79
C GLN A 388 -3.34 27.58 0.89
N ASN A 389 -4.32 27.87 0.04
CA ASN A 389 -4.88 26.89 -0.88
C ASN A 389 -3.90 26.49 -1.99
N TYR A 390 -3.10 27.42 -2.51
CA TYR A 390 -2.00 27.12 -3.44
C TYR A 390 -0.93 26.25 -2.79
N ILE A 391 -0.43 26.63 -1.59
CA ILE A 391 0.58 25.87 -0.84
C ILE A 391 0.10 24.43 -0.53
N MET A 392 -1.20 24.23 -0.29
CA MET A 392 -1.79 22.92 -0.02
C MET A 392 -2.20 22.14 -1.30
N ARG A 393 -2.07 22.72 -2.50
CA ARG A 393 -2.43 22.09 -3.78
C ARG A 393 -1.22 21.80 -4.68
N GLU A 394 -0.20 22.63 -4.63
CA GLU A 394 1.04 22.35 -5.35
C GLU A 394 1.85 21.24 -4.68
N GLN A 395 2.57 20.47 -5.51
CA GLN A 395 3.49 19.44 -5.04
C GLN A 395 4.79 20.09 -4.56
N THR A 396 5.40 19.54 -3.51
CA THR A 396 6.65 20.07 -2.91
C THR A 396 7.81 20.07 -3.91
N GLY A 397 7.95 21.17 -4.65
CA GLY A 397 8.98 21.36 -5.68
C GLY A 397 8.76 22.57 -6.59
N THR A 398 7.52 23.02 -6.82
CA THR A 398 7.22 24.18 -7.70
C THR A 398 7.62 25.53 -7.11
N LEU A 399 7.74 25.62 -5.78
CA LEU A 399 8.15 26.84 -5.06
C LEU A 399 9.68 26.93 -4.85
N THR A 400 10.49 26.15 -5.58
CA THR A 400 11.95 26.33 -5.55
C THR A 400 12.34 27.64 -6.21
N SER A 401 13.23 28.39 -5.56
CA SER A 401 13.77 29.63 -6.12
C SER A 401 14.63 29.33 -7.35
N ASN A 402 14.64 30.23 -8.34
CA ASN A 402 15.60 30.21 -9.47
C ASN A 402 17.08 30.10 -9.01
N SER A 403 17.40 30.53 -7.79
CA SER A 403 18.73 30.31 -7.18
C SER A 403 18.96 28.86 -6.77
N MET A 404 17.94 28.21 -6.18
CA MET A 404 17.98 26.82 -5.73
C MET A 404 18.02 25.85 -6.93
N ASP A 405 17.26 26.14 -7.99
CA ASP A 405 17.30 25.39 -9.24
C ASP A 405 18.66 25.51 -9.95
N ARG A 406 19.30 26.69 -9.91
CA ARG A 406 20.70 26.85 -10.37
C ARG A 406 21.66 26.01 -9.54
N SER A 407 21.60 26.06 -8.22
CA SER A 407 22.45 25.24 -7.35
C SER A 407 22.23 23.73 -7.57
N LYS A 408 20.99 23.29 -7.78
CA LYS A 408 20.66 21.90 -8.16
C LYS A 408 21.23 21.52 -9.54
N ALA A 409 21.17 22.44 -10.50
CA ALA A 409 21.74 22.28 -11.84
C ALA A 409 23.28 22.44 -11.90
N GLU A 410 23.92 22.90 -10.83
CA GLU A 410 25.37 22.91 -10.65
C GLU A 410 25.83 21.63 -9.94
N LEU A 411 25.10 21.19 -8.90
CA LEU A 411 25.31 19.89 -8.26
C LEU A 411 25.11 18.71 -9.22
N SER A 412 24.16 18.78 -10.16
CA SER A 412 24.01 17.76 -11.21
C SER A 412 25.11 17.78 -12.27
N LYS A 413 25.98 18.81 -12.28
CA LYS A 413 27.16 18.91 -13.16
C LYS A 413 28.48 18.56 -12.46
N SER A 414 28.53 18.57 -11.12
CA SER A 414 29.78 18.29 -10.39
C SER A 414 30.24 16.84 -10.44
N GLY A 415 29.39 15.92 -10.93
CA GLY A 415 29.69 14.50 -11.08
C GLY A 415 29.53 13.68 -9.80
N GLY A 416 29.63 12.35 -9.97
CA GLY A 416 29.54 11.36 -8.90
C GLY A 416 28.17 11.22 -8.24
N ILE A 417 28.15 10.54 -7.09
CA ILE A 417 26.98 10.16 -6.30
C ILE A 417 25.94 11.29 -6.15
N MET A 418 26.35 12.49 -5.72
CA MET A 418 25.41 13.60 -5.50
C MET A 418 24.78 14.13 -6.80
N ALA A 419 25.50 14.07 -7.93
CA ALA A 419 24.95 14.46 -9.23
C ALA A 419 23.86 13.49 -9.69
N SER A 420 24.05 12.18 -9.49
CA SER A 420 23.05 11.14 -9.76
C SER A 420 21.84 11.18 -8.82
N LEU A 421 21.98 11.74 -7.61
CA LEU A 421 20.88 11.89 -6.65
C LEU A 421 19.93 13.06 -7.00
N TYR A 422 20.44 14.11 -7.63
CA TYR A 422 19.64 15.29 -8.02
C TYR A 422 19.33 15.40 -9.53
N GLY A 423 20.02 14.61 -10.37
CA GLY A 423 19.79 14.51 -11.81
C GLY A 423 18.71 13.50 -12.19
N SER A 424 18.07 13.70 -13.35
CA SER A 424 17.03 12.80 -13.88
C SER A 424 17.57 11.58 -14.65
N LYS A 425 18.88 11.34 -14.62
CA LYS A 425 19.55 10.18 -15.18
C LYS A 425 20.66 9.73 -14.22
N PRO A 426 20.79 8.43 -13.90
CA PRO A 426 21.98 7.94 -13.22
C PRO A 426 23.18 8.15 -14.16
N ALA A 427 24.13 8.97 -13.71
CA ALA A 427 25.35 9.27 -14.46
C ALA A 427 26.53 8.35 -14.06
N ASP A 428 26.28 7.44 -13.12
CA ASP A 428 27.29 6.68 -12.40
C ASP A 428 26.74 5.26 -12.10
N GLU A 429 27.43 4.24 -12.60
CA GLU A 429 27.04 2.82 -12.44
C GLU A 429 27.21 2.34 -10.98
N THR A 430 27.93 3.08 -10.14
CA THR A 430 28.07 2.79 -8.71
C THR A 430 26.84 3.18 -7.87
N MET A 431 25.91 3.98 -8.41
CA MET A 431 24.70 4.41 -7.72
C MET A 431 23.58 3.36 -7.79
N THR A 432 23.72 2.32 -6.98
CA THR A 432 22.66 1.32 -6.78
C THR A 432 21.48 1.88 -5.98
N PHE A 433 20.29 1.31 -6.20
CA PHE A 433 19.07 1.67 -5.45
C PHE A 433 19.23 1.49 -3.93
N GLU A 434 20.00 0.48 -3.51
CA GLU A 434 20.34 0.21 -2.11
C GLU A 434 21.21 1.32 -1.50
N LEU A 435 22.22 1.81 -2.23
CA LEU A 435 23.04 2.94 -1.79
C LEU A 435 22.21 4.22 -1.70
N CYS A 436 21.29 4.46 -2.65
CA CYS A 436 20.35 5.58 -2.58
C CYS A 436 19.45 5.52 -1.34
N LEU A 437 18.93 4.34 -0.96
CA LEU A 437 18.13 4.15 0.25
C LEU A 437 18.94 4.43 1.52
N GLU A 438 20.17 3.91 1.60
CA GLU A 438 21.05 4.09 2.76
C GLU A 438 21.52 5.55 2.91
N ILE A 439 21.78 6.25 1.80
CA ILE A 439 22.06 7.70 1.81
C ILE A 439 20.85 8.48 2.31
N ASN A 440 19.64 8.21 1.81
CA ASN A 440 18.42 8.88 2.29
C ASN A 440 18.17 8.62 3.78
N ARG A 441 18.36 7.38 4.25
CA ARG A 441 18.22 7.02 5.68
C ARG A 441 19.20 7.78 6.57
N LYS A 442 20.46 7.94 6.13
CA LYS A 442 21.48 8.73 6.85
C LYS A 442 21.19 10.23 6.82
N LEU A 443 20.76 10.78 5.68
CA LEU A 443 20.35 12.18 5.57
C LEU A 443 19.13 12.49 6.46
N GLN A 444 18.14 11.60 6.50
CA GLN A 444 16.98 11.72 7.38
C GLN A 444 17.42 11.74 8.86
N ALA A 445 18.25 10.80 9.31
CA ALA A 445 18.73 10.76 10.70
C ALA A 445 19.51 12.03 11.10
N VAL A 446 20.35 12.56 10.21
CA VAL A 446 21.07 13.83 10.45
C VAL A 446 20.11 15.03 10.50
N LEU A 447 19.07 15.03 9.66
CA LEU A 447 18.08 16.10 9.62
C LEU A 447 17.13 16.06 10.84
N GLU A 448 16.78 14.87 11.31
CA GLU A 448 16.04 14.64 12.56
C GLU A 448 16.83 15.11 13.80
N ASP A 449 18.12 14.73 13.93
CA ASP A 449 19.00 15.25 15.01
C ASP A 449 19.16 16.77 14.94
N THR A 450 19.36 17.32 13.73
CA THR A 450 19.47 18.77 13.51
C THR A 450 18.19 19.51 13.88
N LEU A 451 17.01 18.97 13.54
CA LEU A 451 15.72 19.55 13.93
C LEU A 451 15.50 19.49 15.43
N LEU A 452 15.75 18.33 16.07
CA LEU A 452 15.64 18.16 17.52
C LEU A 452 16.54 19.16 18.26
N LYS A 453 17.78 19.30 17.82
CA LYS A 453 18.76 20.23 18.38
C LYS A 453 18.36 21.70 18.18
N ASN A 454 17.75 22.05 17.05
CA ASN A 454 17.20 23.39 16.82
C ASN A 454 15.95 23.68 17.68
N ILE A 455 15.11 22.67 17.95
CA ILE A 455 13.98 22.80 18.88
C ILE A 455 14.51 23.08 20.29
N THR A 456 15.44 22.26 20.81
CA THR A 456 16.05 22.48 22.13
C THR A 456 16.82 23.80 22.22
N LEU A 457 17.52 24.23 21.15
CA LEU A 457 18.14 25.57 21.11
C LEU A 457 17.09 26.68 21.18
N LYS A 458 15.92 26.52 20.55
CA LYS A 458 14.85 27.50 20.65
C LYS A 458 14.23 27.51 22.05
N GLU A 459 13.93 26.37 22.66
CA GLU A 459 13.44 26.28 24.04
C GLU A 459 14.41 26.93 25.03
N ASN A 460 15.73 26.77 24.83
CA ASN A 460 16.77 27.46 25.60
C ASN A 460 16.78 28.98 25.36
N ILE A 461 16.49 29.46 24.15
CA ILE A 461 16.38 30.90 23.85
C ILE A 461 15.11 31.50 24.47
N ASP A 462 13.97 30.80 24.34
CA ASP A 462 12.68 31.25 24.85
C ASP A 462 12.72 31.33 26.40
N THR A 463 13.29 30.32 27.08
CA THR A 463 13.48 30.34 28.54
C THR A 463 14.51 31.37 29.03
N LEU A 464 15.58 31.64 28.26
CA LEU A 464 16.47 32.77 28.54
C LEU A 464 15.75 34.13 28.36
N GLY A 465 14.83 34.22 27.39
CA GLY A 465 13.97 35.39 27.18
C GLY A 465 13.06 35.65 28.37
N ASP A 466 12.39 34.62 28.90
CA ASP A 466 11.55 34.70 30.09
C ASP A 466 12.35 35.10 31.34
N GLU A 467 13.56 34.54 31.54
CA GLU A 467 14.42 34.93 32.66
C GLU A 467 14.92 36.38 32.53
N ILE A 468 15.27 36.84 31.32
CA ILE A 468 15.60 38.24 31.05
C ILE A 468 14.40 39.16 31.33
N ALA A 469 13.19 38.77 30.94
CA ALA A 469 11.97 39.53 31.23
C ALA A 469 11.72 39.61 32.75
N ARG A 470 11.88 38.51 33.48
CA ARG A 470 11.75 38.43 34.94
C ARG A 470 12.78 39.31 35.66
N LEU A 471 14.05 39.24 35.25
CA LEU A 471 15.13 40.06 35.80
C LEU A 471 14.98 41.54 35.45
N SER A 472 14.40 41.87 34.29
CA SER A 472 14.07 43.24 33.91
C SER A 472 12.96 43.81 34.82
N GLN A 473 11.90 43.04 35.06
CA GLN A 473 10.80 43.42 35.98
C GLN A 473 11.25 43.53 37.44
N GLN A 474 12.27 42.79 37.88
CA GLN A 474 12.88 42.95 39.21
C GLN A 474 13.82 44.16 39.35
N LYS A 475 14.09 44.89 38.26
CA LYS A 475 15.08 45.99 38.21
C LYS A 475 14.46 47.35 37.85
N SER A 476 13.13 47.39 37.72
CA SER A 476 12.30 48.59 37.59
C SER A 476 11.46 48.83 38.85
#